data_AF-A0A9N8KQM7-F1
#
_entry.id   AF-A0A9N8KQM7-F1
#
_cell.length_a   1.000
_cell.length_b   1.000
_cell.length_c   1.000
_cell.angle_alpha   90.00
_cell.angle_beta   90.00
_cell.angle_gamma   90.00
#
_symmetry.space_group_name_H-M   'P 1'
#
loop_
_entity.id
_entity.type
_entity.pdbx_description
1 polymer ?
#
loop_
_entity_poly.entity_id
_entity_poly.type
_entity_poly.pdbx_seq_one_letter_code
_entity_poly.pdbx_strand_id
1 'polypeptide(L)'
;MDTRRSLLFVTNSELGQASVILAVAYEFLLQREYEVHIASFPALQKDVEQLNDTAARLSNGACSAIEFHPLAGKSMKEAAPPGTEFLDLHAPGTTGALFAYDNVLPATFAPWHGTQYMIGYSSTVEIINETAPDLVIVDPLFSQGVDACNAIGQKCLILSPNTLKELVLDRQPGGGALWKFPA
;
A
#
# COMPACT_ATOMS: atom_id res chain seq x y z
N MET A 1 29.16 -10.75 -11.23
CA MET A 1 27.87 -11.21 -10.66
C MET A 1 26.92 -10.06 -10.90
N ASP A 2 25.96 -10.20 -11.82
CA ASP A 2 24.92 -9.18 -11.97
C ASP A 2 24.12 -9.13 -10.67
N THR A 3 24.25 -8.03 -9.93
CA THR A 3 23.45 -7.76 -8.74
C THR A 3 22.02 -7.53 -9.21
N ARG A 4 21.11 -8.45 -8.87
CA ARG A 4 19.67 -8.26 -9.11
C ARG A 4 19.22 -7.02 -8.35
N ARG A 5 18.32 -6.25 -8.96
CA ARG A 5 17.76 -5.07 -8.29
C ARG A 5 16.70 -5.52 -7.29
N SER A 6 16.80 -5.07 -6.05
CA SER A 6 15.82 -5.40 -5.01
C SER A 6 14.69 -4.37 -4.97
N LEU A 7 13.45 -4.87 -5.02
CA LEU A 7 12.22 -4.09 -4.97
C LEU A 7 11.40 -4.51 -3.76
N LEU A 8 11.06 -3.56 -2.89
CA LEU A 8 10.16 -3.79 -1.76
C LEU A 8 8.82 -3.12 -2.03
N PHE A 9 7.76 -3.92 -2.12
CA PHE A 9 6.39 -3.43 -2.19
C PHE A 9 5.79 -3.37 -0.78
N VAL A 10 5.20 -2.24 -0.40
CA VAL A 10 4.59 -2.04 0.92
C VAL A 10 3.13 -1.65 0.75
N THR A 11 2.22 -2.44 1.33
CA THR A 11 0.77 -2.23 1.14
C THR A 11 -0.04 -2.67 2.35
N ASN A 12 -1.26 -2.14 2.45
CA ASN A 12 -2.33 -2.73 3.23
C ASN A 12 -2.71 -4.12 2.71
N SER A 13 -3.36 -4.95 3.54
CA SER A 13 -3.81 -6.30 3.15
C SER A 13 -5.17 -6.32 2.46
N GLU A 14 -5.91 -5.21 2.50
CA GLU A 14 -7.21 -5.10 1.85
C GLU A 14 -7.04 -5.07 0.33
N LEU A 15 -7.65 -6.02 -0.38
CA LEU A 15 -7.47 -6.20 -1.84
C LEU A 15 -7.87 -4.99 -2.69
N GLY A 16 -8.73 -4.11 -2.16
CA GLY A 16 -9.04 -2.82 -2.80
C GLY A 16 -7.80 -1.93 -2.98
N GLN A 17 -6.78 -2.09 -2.13
CA GLN A 17 -5.48 -1.44 -2.26
C GLN A 17 -4.41 -2.41 -2.77
N ALA A 18 -4.35 -3.63 -2.21
CA ALA A 18 -3.26 -4.56 -2.47
C ALA A 18 -3.24 -5.15 -3.89
N SER A 19 -4.38 -5.21 -4.59
CA SER A 19 -4.49 -5.91 -5.87
C SER A 19 -3.54 -5.37 -6.95
N VAL A 20 -3.40 -4.04 -7.07
CA VAL A 20 -2.47 -3.43 -8.04
C VAL A 20 -1.01 -3.71 -7.67
N ILE A 21 -0.70 -3.72 -6.37
CA ILE A 21 0.63 -4.04 -5.85
C ILE A 21 0.99 -5.49 -6.18
N LEU A 22 0.09 -6.42 -5.90
CA LEU A 22 0.25 -7.84 -6.22
C LEU A 22 0.45 -8.06 -7.73
N ALA A 23 -0.35 -7.40 -8.57
CA ALA A 23 -0.24 -7.52 -10.03
C ALA A 23 1.12 -7.01 -10.54
N VAL A 24 1.57 -5.84 -10.08
CA VAL A 24 2.86 -5.28 -10.50
C VAL A 24 4.03 -6.11 -9.97
N ALA A 25 3.98 -6.55 -8.70
CA ALA A 25 4.98 -7.44 -8.12
C ALA A 25 5.12 -8.75 -8.91
N TYR A 26 3.99 -9.32 -9.34
CA TYR A 26 3.97 -10.51 -10.20
C TYR A 26 4.66 -10.28 -11.55
N GLU A 27 4.44 -9.14 -12.20
CA GLU A 27 5.13 -8.82 -13.46
C GLU A 27 6.65 -8.70 -13.26
N PHE A 28 7.12 -8.06 -12.18
CA PHE A 28 8.55 -7.99 -11.87
C PHE A 28 9.16 -9.36 -11.54
N LEU A 29 8.39 -10.23 -10.87
CA LEU A 29 8.80 -11.60 -10.58
C LEU A 29 9.15 -12.39 -11.86
N LEU A 30 8.38 -12.18 -12.93
CA LEU A 30 8.59 -12.86 -14.22
C LEU A 30 9.84 -12.38 -14.97
N GLN A 31 10.35 -11.18 -14.67
CA GLN A 31 11.50 -10.58 -15.37
C GLN A 31 12.86 -11.18 -14.93
N ARG A 32 12.92 -12.00 -13.86
CA ARG A 32 14.12 -12.74 -13.34
C ARG A 32 15.33 -11.90 -12.92
N GLU A 33 15.36 -10.63 -13.27
CA GLU A 33 16.41 -9.65 -12.96
C GLU A 33 16.19 -8.95 -11.61
N TYR A 34 15.02 -9.15 -11.01
CA TYR A 34 14.61 -8.48 -9.77
C TYR A 34 14.48 -9.47 -8.62
N GLU A 35 14.88 -9.01 -7.44
CA GLU A 35 14.48 -9.59 -6.17
C GLU A 35 13.25 -8.85 -5.68
N VAL A 36 12.17 -9.59 -5.39
CA VAL A 36 10.86 -8.99 -5.11
C VAL A 36 10.44 -9.37 -3.70
N HIS A 37 10.24 -8.35 -2.88
CA HIS A 37 9.76 -8.47 -1.51
C HIS A 37 8.40 -7.79 -1.38
N ILE A 38 7.49 -8.36 -0.59
CA ILE A 38 6.22 -7.74 -0.23
C ILE A 38 6.13 -7.62 1.29
N ALA A 39 6.00 -6.40 1.79
CA ALA A 39 5.64 -6.09 3.16
C ALA A 39 4.14 -5.78 3.27
N SER A 40 3.41 -6.58 4.04
CA SER A 40 1.97 -6.40 4.28
C SER A 40 1.54 -7.13 5.55
N PHE A 41 0.32 -6.90 6.03
CA PHE A 41 -0.25 -7.66 7.14
C PHE A 41 -0.47 -9.14 6.79
N PRO A 42 -0.42 -10.06 7.78
CA PRO A 42 -0.48 -11.52 7.56
C PRO A 42 -1.67 -12.01 6.71
N ALA A 43 -2.78 -11.27 6.70
CA ALA A 43 -3.96 -11.62 5.90
C ALA A 43 -3.65 -11.72 4.38
N LEU A 44 -2.63 -11.02 3.88
CA LEU A 44 -2.24 -11.03 2.45
C LEU A 44 -1.30 -12.19 2.08
N GLN A 45 -0.71 -12.89 3.06
CA GLN A 45 0.33 -13.88 2.81
C GLN A 45 -0.13 -14.99 1.86
N LYS A 46 -1.37 -15.46 2.02
CA LYS A 46 -1.95 -16.52 1.18
C LYS A 46 -2.02 -16.11 -0.29
N ASP A 47 -2.35 -14.85 -0.58
CA ASP A 47 -2.42 -14.35 -1.96
C ASP A 47 -1.03 -14.30 -2.60
N VAL A 48 0.00 -13.92 -1.82
CA VAL A 48 1.41 -13.93 -2.26
C VAL A 48 1.90 -15.36 -2.53
N GLU A 49 1.56 -16.31 -1.67
CA GLU A 49 1.86 -17.74 -1.89
C GLU A 49 1.22 -18.26 -3.18
N GLN A 50 -0.04 -17.90 -3.44
CA GLN A 50 -0.74 -18.26 -4.68
C GLN A 50 -0.11 -17.66 -5.94
N LEU A 51 0.41 -16.44 -5.85
CA LEU A 51 1.17 -15.80 -6.93
C LEU A 51 2.48 -16.53 -7.20
N ASN A 52 3.20 -16.90 -6.15
CA ASN A 52 4.43 -17.69 -6.26
C ASN A 52 4.18 -19.05 -6.93
N ASP A 53 3.14 -19.79 -6.51
CA ASP A 53 2.76 -21.06 -7.13
C ASP A 53 2.41 -20.90 -8.61
N THR A 54 1.69 -19.82 -8.94
CA THR A 54 1.30 -19.51 -10.33
C THR A 54 2.51 -19.14 -11.19
N ALA A 55 3.43 -18.33 -10.67
CA ALA A 55 4.67 -17.97 -11.35
C ALA A 55 5.58 -19.18 -11.55
N ALA A 56 5.73 -20.05 -10.54
CA ALA A 56 6.50 -21.28 -10.64
C ALA A 56 5.91 -22.21 -11.72
N ARG A 57 4.59 -22.38 -11.76
CA ARG A 57 3.90 -23.19 -12.79
C ARG A 57 4.11 -22.63 -14.20
N LEU A 58 3.99 -21.32 -14.40
CA LEU A 58 4.08 -20.70 -15.73
C LEU A 58 5.51 -20.55 -16.23
N SER A 59 6.48 -20.43 -15.33
CA SER A 59 7.90 -20.30 -15.66
C SER A 59 8.68 -21.62 -15.66
N ASN A 60 8.01 -22.76 -15.48
CA ASN A 60 8.63 -24.08 -15.28
C ASN A 60 9.68 -24.08 -14.14
N GLY A 61 9.39 -23.36 -13.05
CA GLY A 61 10.25 -23.27 -11.87
C GLY A 61 11.48 -22.37 -12.02
N ALA A 62 11.57 -21.57 -13.09
CA ALA A 62 12.74 -20.74 -13.36
C ALA A 62 12.68 -19.32 -12.74
N CYS A 63 11.53 -18.88 -12.22
CA CYS A 63 11.44 -17.62 -11.46
C CYS A 63 11.74 -17.86 -9.98
N SER A 64 12.35 -16.87 -9.33
CA SER A 64 12.40 -16.80 -7.86
C SER A 64 10.99 -16.62 -7.29
N ALA A 65 10.84 -16.88 -5.99
CA ALA A 65 9.62 -16.57 -5.26
C ALA A 65 9.69 -15.14 -4.70
N ILE A 66 8.54 -14.48 -4.59
CA ILE A 66 8.35 -13.27 -3.80
C ILE A 66 8.56 -13.64 -2.33
N GLU A 67 9.40 -12.89 -1.64
CA GLU A 67 9.57 -13.01 -0.19
C GLU A 67 8.54 -12.14 0.54
N PHE A 68 7.79 -12.74 1.46
CA PHE A 68 6.76 -12.04 2.23
C PHE A 68 7.29 -11.62 3.60
N HIS A 69 7.11 -10.35 3.93
CA HIS A 69 7.52 -9.73 5.18
C HIS A 69 6.28 -9.28 5.97
N PRO A 70 5.92 -9.95 7.07
CA PRO A 70 4.72 -9.60 7.82
C PRO A 70 4.91 -8.27 8.56
N LEU A 71 4.05 -7.29 8.26
CA LEU A 71 3.97 -6.04 9.02
C LEU A 71 3.36 -6.28 10.39
N ALA A 72 3.93 -5.61 11.40
CA ALA A 72 3.36 -5.57 12.75
C ALA A 72 2.20 -4.57 12.85
N GLY A 73 1.38 -4.74 13.88
CA GLY A 73 0.26 -3.85 14.18
C GLY A 73 -1.05 -4.37 13.61
N LYS A 74 -1.95 -3.45 13.30
CA LYS A 74 -3.31 -3.75 12.81
C LYS A 74 -3.41 -3.39 11.34
N SER A 75 -4.07 -4.21 10.54
CA SER A 75 -4.48 -3.81 9.18
C SER A 75 -5.45 -2.64 9.22
N MET A 76 -5.71 -2.02 8.05
CA MET A 76 -6.71 -0.96 7.94
C MET A 76 -8.08 -1.43 8.44
N LYS A 77 -8.51 -2.64 8.04
CA LYS A 77 -9.78 -3.23 8.49
C LYS A 77 -9.79 -3.55 9.99
N GLU A 78 -8.67 -4.00 10.56
CA GLU A 78 -8.58 -4.33 11.99
C GLU A 78 -8.52 -3.09 12.91
N ALA A 79 -8.02 -1.98 12.39
CA ALA A 79 -7.98 -0.70 13.09
C ALA A 79 -9.31 0.04 12.99
N ALA A 80 -10.10 -0.20 11.94
CA ALA A 80 -11.38 0.44 11.73
C ALA A 80 -12.39 0.10 12.84
N PRO A 81 -13.33 1.02 13.15
CA PRO A 81 -14.40 0.76 14.12
C PRO A 81 -15.24 -0.49 13.74
N PRO A 82 -15.77 -1.23 14.73
CA PRO A 82 -16.65 -2.35 14.44
C PRO A 82 -17.86 -1.92 13.60
N GLY A 83 -18.09 -2.62 12.49
CA GLY A 83 -19.20 -2.33 11.56
C GLY A 83 -18.80 -1.50 10.34
N THR A 84 -17.60 -0.93 10.32
CA THR A 84 -17.06 -0.21 9.15
C THR A 84 -16.61 -1.22 8.09
N GLU A 85 -17.49 -1.54 7.15
CA GLU A 85 -17.17 -2.36 5.96
C GLU A 85 -16.80 -1.50 4.74
N PHE A 86 -17.25 -0.25 4.70
CA PHE A 86 -16.98 0.74 3.64
C PHE A 86 -17.06 2.16 4.23
N LEU A 87 -17.20 3.19 3.39
CA LEU A 87 -17.63 4.53 3.81
C LEU A 87 -19.04 4.45 4.41
N ASP A 88 -19.15 4.72 5.70
CA ASP A 88 -20.43 4.78 6.40
C ASP A 88 -21.36 5.80 5.74
N LEU A 89 -22.64 5.43 5.61
CA LEU A 89 -23.66 6.30 5.04
C LEU A 89 -23.83 7.55 5.91
N HIS A 90 -23.69 8.71 5.29
CA HIS A 90 -23.96 10.00 5.92
C HIS A 90 -25.09 10.72 5.16
N ALA A 91 -25.79 11.63 5.86
CA ALA A 91 -26.82 12.44 5.23
C ALA A 91 -26.25 13.29 4.07
N PRO A 92 -27.04 13.62 3.04
CA PRO A 92 -26.64 14.61 2.05
C PRO A 92 -26.65 16.03 2.65
N GLY A 93 -25.93 16.95 2.01
CA GLY A 93 -25.84 18.36 2.41
C GLY A 93 -24.64 18.69 3.29
N THR A 94 -24.50 19.96 3.65
CA THR A 94 -23.31 20.49 4.35
C THR A 94 -23.06 19.83 5.70
N THR A 95 -24.12 19.63 6.49
CA THR A 95 -24.00 19.00 7.81
C THR A 95 -23.52 17.55 7.72
N GLY A 96 -24.06 16.79 6.76
CA GLY A 96 -23.64 15.41 6.55
C GLY A 96 -22.23 15.30 5.97
N ALA A 97 -21.83 16.24 5.11
CA ALA A 97 -20.47 16.32 4.59
C ALA A 97 -19.45 16.64 5.70
N LEU A 98 -19.76 17.58 6.61
CA LEU A 98 -18.92 17.87 7.77
C LEU A 98 -18.80 16.66 8.69
N PHE A 99 -19.92 15.98 8.98
CA PHE A 99 -19.90 14.74 9.76
C PHE A 99 -19.01 13.67 9.12
N ALA A 100 -19.13 13.49 7.79
CA ALA A 100 -18.32 12.54 7.04
C ALA A 100 -16.83 12.87 7.11
N TYR A 101 -16.47 14.14 6.97
CA TYR A 101 -15.10 14.60 7.04
C TYR A 101 -14.48 14.38 8.43
N ASP A 102 -15.25 14.61 9.49
CA ASP A 102 -14.76 14.50 10.86
C ASP A 102 -14.73 13.06 11.37
N ASN A 103 -15.66 12.20 10.92
CA ASN A 103 -15.88 10.88 11.53
C ASN A 103 -15.72 9.71 10.58
N VAL A 104 -16.18 9.83 9.34
CA VAL A 104 -16.21 8.70 8.39
C VAL A 104 -14.86 8.56 7.70
N LEU A 105 -14.35 9.63 7.07
CA LEU A 105 -13.09 9.57 6.31
C LEU A 105 -11.89 9.17 7.17
N PRO A 106 -11.68 9.73 8.38
CA PRO A 106 -10.55 9.32 9.22
C PRO A 106 -10.69 7.87 9.69
N ALA A 107 -11.90 7.43 10.05
CA ALA A 107 -12.15 6.05 10.46
C ALA A 107 -11.94 5.03 9.32
N THR A 108 -12.12 5.43 8.07
CA THR A 108 -11.90 4.56 6.91
C THR A 108 -10.45 4.58 6.42
N PHE A 109 -9.85 5.76 6.27
CA PHE A 109 -8.56 5.92 5.57
C PHE A 109 -7.35 6.07 6.51
N ALA A 110 -7.57 6.46 7.77
CA ALA A 110 -6.52 6.59 8.78
C ALA A 110 -7.00 6.08 10.16
N PRO A 111 -7.48 4.83 10.27
CA PRO A 111 -8.13 4.31 11.49
C PRO A 111 -7.19 4.15 12.70
N TRP A 112 -5.88 4.24 12.50
CA TRP A 112 -4.91 4.01 13.56
C TRP A 112 -4.78 5.21 14.49
N HIS A 113 -4.79 4.94 15.79
CA HIS A 113 -4.37 5.93 16.78
C HIS A 113 -2.84 6.07 16.79
N GLY A 114 -2.31 7.16 17.36
CA GLY A 114 -0.88 7.47 17.27
C GLY A 114 0.08 6.33 17.66
N THR A 115 -0.22 5.57 18.72
CA THR A 115 0.62 4.41 19.11
C THR A 115 0.53 3.26 18.10
N GLN A 116 -0.65 2.97 17.58
CA GLN A 116 -0.85 1.93 16.56
C GLN A 116 -0.19 2.30 15.24
N TYR A 117 -0.28 3.58 14.87
CA TYR A 117 0.40 4.13 13.69
C TYR A 117 1.91 3.90 13.75
N MET A 118 2.51 4.20 14.91
CA MET A 118 3.95 4.03 15.10
C MET A 118 4.42 2.59 15.04
N ILE A 119 3.56 1.60 15.34
CA ILE A 119 3.93 0.17 15.23
C ILE A 119 4.16 -0.19 13.76
N GLY A 120 3.21 0.14 12.87
CA GLY A 120 3.36 -0.17 11.45
C GLY A 120 4.45 0.68 10.77
N TYR A 121 4.61 1.95 11.19
CA TYR A 121 5.74 2.79 10.77
C TYR A 121 7.09 2.14 11.12
N SER A 122 7.31 1.77 12.39
CA SER A 122 8.58 1.20 12.85
C SER A 122 8.84 -0.16 12.19
N SER A 123 7.81 -1.00 12.07
CA SER A 123 7.92 -2.28 11.37
C SER A 123 8.30 -2.10 9.90
N THR A 124 7.78 -1.06 9.22
CA THR A 124 8.19 -0.76 7.85
C THR A 124 9.65 -0.34 7.77
N VAL A 125 10.12 0.51 8.71
CA VAL A 125 11.54 0.91 8.78
C VAL A 125 12.44 -0.29 9.02
N GLU A 126 12.07 -1.22 9.91
CA GLU A 126 12.80 -2.45 10.19
C GLU A 126 12.95 -3.30 8.91
N ILE A 127 11.84 -3.56 8.20
CA ILE A 127 11.87 -4.35 6.96
C ILE A 127 12.71 -3.66 5.88
N ILE A 128 12.62 -2.34 5.72
CA ILE A 128 13.47 -1.60 4.76
C ILE A 128 14.95 -1.79 5.10
N ASN A 129 15.32 -1.72 6.39
CA ASN A 129 16.71 -1.91 6.81
C ASN A 129 17.19 -3.36 6.63
N GLU A 130 16.32 -4.35 6.86
CA GLU A 130 16.63 -5.77 6.71
C GLU A 130 16.79 -6.18 5.24
N THR A 131 15.90 -5.69 4.37
CA THR A 131 15.89 -6.04 2.93
C THR A 131 16.81 -5.16 2.09
N ALA A 132 17.15 -3.95 2.56
CA ALA A 132 17.99 -2.97 1.87
C ALA A 132 17.62 -2.77 0.37
N PRO A 133 16.36 -2.45 0.04
CA PRO A 133 15.88 -2.43 -1.34
C PRO A 133 16.42 -1.22 -2.12
N ASP A 134 16.61 -1.37 -3.43
CA ASP A 134 17.01 -0.28 -4.33
C ASP A 134 15.87 0.73 -4.54
N LEU A 135 14.61 0.26 -4.42
CA LEU A 135 13.40 1.06 -4.55
C LEU A 135 12.29 0.46 -3.68
N VAL A 136 11.61 1.31 -2.92
CA VAL A 136 10.36 0.96 -2.24
C VAL A 136 9.18 1.45 -3.06
N ILE A 137 8.17 0.60 -3.24
CA ILE A 137 6.91 0.91 -3.92
C ILE A 137 5.81 0.86 -2.86
N VAL A 138 5.12 1.96 -2.62
CA VAL A 138 4.16 2.08 -1.51
C VAL A 138 2.76 2.41 -2.02
N ASP A 139 1.76 1.73 -1.46
CA ASP A 139 0.35 2.11 -1.57
C ASP A 139 0.13 3.51 -0.93
N PRO A 140 -0.44 4.50 -1.65
CA PRO A 140 -0.67 5.84 -1.09
C PRO A 140 -1.55 5.86 0.17
N LEU A 141 -2.45 4.89 0.36
CA LEU A 141 -3.29 4.82 1.57
C LEU A 141 -2.57 4.14 2.74
N PHE A 142 -1.38 3.58 2.53
CA PHE A 142 -0.52 3.11 3.61
C PHE A 142 0.44 4.22 4.06
N SER A 143 -0.12 5.26 4.68
CA SER A 143 0.59 6.46 5.15
C SER A 143 1.79 6.14 6.05
N GLN A 144 1.69 5.11 6.88
CA GLN A 144 2.78 4.63 7.74
C GLN A 144 4.04 4.28 6.95
N GLY A 145 3.89 3.62 5.79
CA GLY A 145 5.01 3.26 4.92
C GLY A 145 5.54 4.44 4.11
N VAL A 146 4.67 5.36 3.70
CA VAL A 146 5.07 6.60 3.03
C VAL A 146 5.94 7.45 3.96
N ASP A 147 5.50 7.63 5.20
CA ASP A 147 6.24 8.37 6.21
C ASP A 147 7.55 7.68 6.58
N ALA A 148 7.55 6.34 6.70
CA ALA A 148 8.78 5.57 6.94
C ALA A 148 9.83 5.83 5.86
N CYS A 149 9.44 5.78 4.59
CA CYS A 149 10.35 6.06 3.48
C CYS A 149 10.89 7.50 3.53
N ASN A 150 10.01 8.48 3.74
CA ASN A 150 10.38 9.88 3.81
C ASN A 150 11.35 10.18 4.96
N ALA A 151 11.10 9.60 6.14
CA ALA A 151 11.86 9.86 7.35
C ALA A 151 13.30 9.34 7.27
N ILE A 152 13.52 8.19 6.63
CA ILE A 152 14.86 7.58 6.49
C ILE A 152 15.55 7.93 5.16
N GLY A 153 14.89 8.73 4.30
CA GLY A 153 15.42 9.13 3.00
C GLY A 153 15.48 7.98 1.98
N GLN A 154 14.66 6.94 2.15
CA GLN A 154 14.60 5.81 1.23
C GLN A 154 13.96 6.24 -0.09
N LYS A 155 14.53 5.77 -1.21
CA LYS A 155 13.95 6.01 -2.54
C LYS A 155 12.61 5.30 -2.64
N CYS A 156 11.54 6.08 -2.82
CA CYS A 156 10.17 5.59 -2.81
C CYS A 156 9.40 6.03 -4.06
N LEU A 157 8.54 5.14 -4.56
CA LEU A 157 7.56 5.38 -5.61
C LEU A 157 6.16 5.07 -5.08
N ILE A 158 5.19 5.93 -5.38
CA ILE A 158 3.79 5.70 -5.02
C ILE A 158 3.10 4.93 -6.16
N LEU A 159 2.54 3.77 -5.85
CA LEU A 159 1.72 2.99 -6.77
C LEU A 159 0.28 2.94 -6.25
N SER A 160 -0.66 3.50 -7.02
CA SER A 160 -2.05 3.58 -6.62
C SER A 160 -2.97 2.83 -7.57
N PRO A 161 -4.06 2.22 -7.07
CA PRO A 161 -5.15 1.75 -7.92
C PRO A 161 -6.05 2.91 -8.41
N ASN A 162 -5.85 4.13 -7.88
CA ASN A 162 -6.68 5.29 -8.15
C ASN A 162 -6.21 6.07 -9.38
N THR A 163 -7.08 6.96 -9.88
CA THR A 163 -6.77 7.80 -11.03
C THR A 163 -5.78 8.91 -10.65
N LEU A 164 -5.04 9.41 -11.65
CA LEU A 164 -4.12 10.53 -11.45
C LEU A 164 -4.80 11.73 -10.78
N LYS A 165 -6.06 12.00 -11.15
CA LYS A 165 -6.85 13.11 -10.60
C LYS A 165 -6.92 13.06 -9.08
N GLU A 166 -7.21 11.89 -8.51
CA GLU A 166 -7.38 11.68 -7.08
C GLU A 166 -6.06 11.85 -6.31
N LEU A 167 -4.93 11.48 -6.94
CA LEU A 167 -3.60 11.55 -6.31
C LEU A 167 -2.98 12.95 -6.27
N VAL A 168 -3.44 13.86 -7.13
CA VAL A 168 -2.84 15.19 -7.28
C VAL A 168 -3.77 16.32 -6.88
N LEU A 169 -4.93 16.02 -6.25
CA LEU A 169 -5.94 17.00 -5.84
C LEU A 169 -5.32 18.18 -5.07
N ASP A 170 -4.48 17.88 -4.10
CA ASP A 170 -3.78 18.82 -3.22
C ASP A 170 -2.64 19.59 -3.93
N ARG A 171 -2.13 19.05 -5.03
CA ARG A 171 -1.01 19.62 -5.81
C ARG A 171 -1.46 20.47 -7.01
N GLN A 172 -2.76 20.54 -7.30
CA GLN A 172 -3.25 21.33 -8.44
C GLN A 172 -3.37 22.83 -8.09
N PRO A 173 -2.61 23.72 -8.76
CA PRO A 173 -2.69 25.16 -8.50
C PRO A 173 -4.04 25.73 -8.96
N GLY A 174 -4.53 26.74 -8.23
CA GLY A 174 -5.71 27.53 -8.61
C GLY A 174 -7.02 26.74 -8.65
N GLY A 175 -7.18 25.73 -7.80
CA GLY A 175 -8.37 24.88 -7.78
C GLY A 175 -8.50 23.99 -9.01
N GLY A 176 -7.39 23.74 -9.73
CA GLY A 176 -7.36 22.91 -10.93
C GLY A 176 -7.95 21.50 -10.76
N ALA A 177 -7.94 20.99 -9.53
CA ALA A 177 -8.60 19.75 -9.13
C ALA A 177 -10.08 19.66 -9.57
N LEU A 178 -10.79 20.79 -9.65
CA LEU A 178 -12.22 20.83 -9.96
C LEU A 178 -12.52 20.77 -11.47
N TRP A 179 -11.55 21.04 -12.35
CA TRP A 179 -11.84 21.28 -13.77
C TRP A 179 -10.77 20.81 -14.77
N LYS A 180 -9.52 20.57 -14.35
CA LYS A 180 -8.43 20.18 -15.27
C LYS A 180 -8.48 18.71 -15.67
N PHE A 181 -8.87 17.84 -14.74
CA PHE A 181 -8.96 16.41 -14.99
C PHE A 181 -10.42 15.99 -15.13
N PRO A 182 -10.78 15.26 -16.20
CA PRO A 182 -12.14 14.75 -16.38
C PRO A 182 -12.55 13.87 -15.19
N ALA A 183 -13.86 13.78 -14.95
CA ALA A 183 -14.43 12.85 -13.99
C ALA A 183 -14.29 11.41 -14.49
#